data_AF-A0A934CHE6-F1
#
_entry.id   AF-A0A934CHE6-F1
#
_cell.length_a   1.000
_cell.length_b   1.000
_cell.length_c   1.000
_cell.angle_alpha   90.00
_cell.angle_beta   90.00
_cell.angle_gamma   90.00
#
_symmetry.space_group_name_H-M   'P 1'
#
loop_
_entity.id
_entity.type
_entity.pdbx_description
1 polymer ?
#
loop_
_entity_poly.entity_id
_entity_poly.type
_entity_poly.pdbx_seq_one_letter_code
_entity_poly.pdbx_strand_id
1 'polypeptide(L)' 'MNNIIPLLVESVKSQVQDSQIIKELTEKLEQKKYRQAFLIFNNLKESGKWVLNESDEKHLEEFWWEYAN' A
#
# COMPACT_ATOMS: atom_id res chain seq x y z
N MET A 1 12.45 10.14 -9.97
CA MET A 1 11.34 9.22 -9.70
C MET A 1 11.01 9.38 -8.23
N ASN A 2 9.81 9.85 -7.90
CA ASN A 2 9.37 9.85 -6.51
C ASN A 2 9.17 8.39 -6.09
N ASN A 3 9.74 7.98 -4.97
CA ASN A 3 9.59 6.62 -4.49
C ASN A 3 8.24 6.51 -3.78
N ILE A 4 7.20 6.12 -4.51
CA ILE A 4 5.81 6.07 -4.03
C ILE A 4 5.56 4.97 -2.99
N ILE A 5 6.37 3.91 -2.99
CA ILE A 5 6.23 2.77 -2.08
C ILE A 5 6.38 3.21 -0.61
N PRO A 6 7.47 3.91 -0.20
CA PRO A 6 7.57 4.47 1.15
C PRO A 6 6.37 5.32 1.57
N LEU A 7 5.85 6.17 0.67
CA LEU A 7 4.73 7.07 0.97
C LEU A 7 3.45 6.29 1.30
N LEU A 8 3.13 5.29 0.49
CA LEU A 8 1.97 4.41 0.74
C LEU A 8 2.13 3.61 2.03
N VAL A 9 3.33 3.08 2.29
CA VAL A 9 3.59 2.30 3.51
C VAL A 9 3.50 3.18 4.77
N GLU A 10 4.02 4.41 4.72
CA GLU A 10 3.90 5.36 5.82
C GLU A 10 2.45 5.76 6.08
N SER A 11 1.67 6.03 5.03
CA SER A 11 0.23 6.32 5.15
C SER A 11 -0.50 5.15 5.84
N VAL A 12 -0.28 3.91 5.39
CA VAL A 12 -0.87 2.72 6.01
C VAL A 12 -0.44 2.59 7.48
N LYS A 13 0.84 2.72 7.80
CA LYS A 13 1.36 2.59 9.18
C LYS A 13 0.79 3.64 10.14
N SER A 14 0.38 4.80 9.64
CA SER A 14 -0.23 5.85 10.47
C SER A 14 -1.65 5.51 10.95
N GLN A 15 -2.36 4.62 10.24
CA GLN A 15 -3.76 4.28 10.50
C GLN A 15 -3.95 2.83 10.94
N VAL A 16 -3.14 1.90 10.42
CA VAL A 16 -3.26 0.46 10.64
C VAL A 16 -2.26 0.01 11.71
N GLN A 17 -2.76 -0.34 12.88
CA GLN A 17 -1.94 -0.85 14.00
C GLN A 17 -1.70 -2.37 13.94
N ASP A 18 -2.31 -3.07 12.98
CA ASP A 18 -2.16 -4.51 12.82
C ASP A 18 -0.75 -4.85 12.30
N SER A 19 0.13 -5.21 13.24
CA SER A 19 1.55 -5.48 12.96
C SER A 19 1.76 -6.65 12.00
N GLN A 20 0.83 -7.62 11.95
CA GLN A 20 0.92 -8.75 11.05
C GLN A 20 0.66 -8.32 9.61
N ILE A 21 -0.35 -7.48 9.38
CA ILE A 21 -0.65 -6.94 8.05
C ILE A 21 0.50 -6.06 7.55
N ILE A 22 1.05 -5.19 8.40
CA ILE A 22 2.19 -4.33 8.04
C ILE A 22 3.41 -5.17 7.66
N LYS A 23 3.69 -6.23 8.42
CA LYS A 23 4.79 -7.15 8.13
C LYS A 23 4.57 -7.85 6.79
N GLU A 24 3.39 -8.41 6.55
CA GLU A 24 3.07 -9.09 5.30
C GLU A 24 3.21 -8.15 4.10
N LEU A 25 2.62 -6.96 4.18
CA LEU A 25 2.72 -5.93 3.14
C LEU A 25 4.19 -5.63 2.80
N THR A 26 5.01 -5.39 3.83
CA THR A 26 6.43 -5.09 3.67
C THR A 26 7.19 -6.24 3.01
N GLU A 27 6.94 -7.48 3.43
CA GLU A 27 7.54 -8.68 2.83
C GLU A 27 7.15 -8.85 1.35
N LYS A 28 5.89 -8.58 0.97
CA LYS A 28 5.48 -8.62 -0.45
C LYS A 28 6.21 -7.59 -1.29
N LEU A 29 6.41 -6.38 -0.76
CA LEU A 29 7.11 -5.30 -1.44
C LEU A 29 8.60 -5.61 -1.62
N GLU A 30 9.26 -6.14 -0.59
CA GLU A 30 10.68 -6.57 -0.64
C GLU A 30 10.88 -7.72 -1.64
N GLN A 31 9.93 -8.66 -1.70
CA GLN A 31 9.94 -9.76 -2.66
C GLN A 31 9.49 -9.35 -4.08
N LYS A 32 9.22 -8.05 -4.32
CA LYS A 32 8.70 -7.51 -5.59
C LYS A 32 7.39 -8.17 -6.05
N LYS A 33 6.62 -8.72 -5.12
CA LYS A 33 5.29 -9.30 -5.39
C LYS A 33 4.23 -8.19 -5.40
N TYR A 34 4.41 -7.21 -6.29
CA TYR A 34 3.65 -5.96 -6.27
C TYR A 34 2.14 -6.14 -6.44
N ARG A 35 1.71 -7.09 -7.28
CA ARG A 35 0.28 -7.43 -7.39
C ARG A 35 -0.32 -7.93 -6.08
N GLN A 36 0.44 -8.69 -5.29
CA GLN A 36 -0.02 -9.15 -3.97
C GLN A 36 -0.02 -8.00 -2.95
N ALA A 37 1.00 -7.14 -2.98
CA ALA A 37 1.02 -5.92 -2.15
C ALA A 37 -0.16 -4.99 -2.48
N PHE A 38 -0.50 -4.82 -3.76
CA PHE A 38 -1.67 -4.06 -4.20
C PHE A 38 -2.97 -4.62 -3.62
N LEU A 39 -3.16 -5.94 -3.63
CA LEU A 39 -4.35 -6.56 -3.04
C LEU A 39 -4.45 -6.28 -1.54
N ILE A 40 -3.32 -6.24 -0.82
CA ILE A 40 -3.32 -5.86 0.61
C ILE A 40 -3.75 -4.40 0.77
N PHE A 41 -3.18 -3.48 -0.03
CA PHE A 41 -3.60 -2.08 -0.05
C PHE A 41 -5.10 -1.93 -0.34
N ASN A 42 -5.62 -2.61 -1.37
CA ASN A 42 -7.02 -2.53 -1.75
C ASN A 42 -7.94 -3.10 -0.66
N ASN A 43 -7.58 -4.23 -0.04
CA ASN A 43 -8.34 -4.80 1.06
C ASN A 43 -8.38 -3.87 2.29
N LEU A 44 -7.28 -3.18 2.59
CA LEU A 44 -7.23 -2.19 3.66
C LEU A 44 -8.14 -0.99 3.39
N LYS A 45 -8.16 -0.53 2.13
CA LYS A 45 -9.09 0.50 1.65
C LYS A 45 -10.55 0.05 1.77
N GLU A 46 -10.89 -1.11 1.21
CA GLU A 46 -12.26 -1.64 1.18
C GLU A 46 -12.80 -1.98 2.57
N SER A 47 -11.94 -2.42 3.48
CA SER A 47 -12.31 -2.68 4.88
C SER A 47 -12.44 -1.41 5.74
N GLY A 48 -12.10 -0.24 5.19
CA GLY A 48 -12.11 1.04 5.93
C GLY A 48 -11.02 1.17 6.99
N LYS A 49 -10.07 0.22 7.05
CA LYS A 49 -8.91 0.28 7.97
C LYS A 49 -7.87 1.32 7.53
N TRP A 50 -7.84 1.62 6.24
CA TRP A 50 -7.00 2.65 5.66
C TRP A 50 -7.88 3.58 4.84
N VAL A 51 -8.09 4.80 5.36
CA VAL A 51 -8.86 5.83 4.70
C VAL A 51 -7.90 6.66 3.86
N LEU A 52 -8.12 6.65 2.54
CA LEU A 52 -7.30 7.39 1.59
C LEU A 52 -7.66 8.88 1.60
N ASN A 53 -6.64 9.73 1.59
CA ASN A 53 -6.78 11.12 1.13
C ASN A 53 -6.46 11.20 -0.38
N GLU A 54 -6.66 12.38 -0.99
CA GLU A 54 -6.42 12.59 -2.43
C GLU A 54 -4.98 12.23 -2.87
N SER A 55 -3.99 12.44 -2.02
CA SER A 55 -2.59 12.10 -2.30
C SER A 55 -2.37 10.58 -2.29
N ASP A 56 -2.95 9.88 -1.31
CA ASP A 56 -2.86 8.43 -1.20
C ASP A 56 -3.58 7.72 -2.35
N GLU A 57 -4.74 8.25 -2.79
CA GLU A 57 -5.44 7.73 -3.98
C GLU A 57 -4.56 7.82 -5.22
N LYS A 58 -3.93 8.97 -5.43
CA LYS A 58 -3.02 9.18 -6.56
C LYS A 58 -1.81 8.25 -6.50
N HIS A 59 -1.16 8.14 -5.34
CA HIS A 59 -0.01 7.24 -5.18
C HIS A 59 -0.39 5.77 -5.37
N LEU A 60 -1.59 5.36 -4.95
CA LEU A 60 -2.07 4.00 -5.11
C LEU A 60 -2.33 3.67 -6.59
N GLU A 61 -2.86 4.64 -7.35
CA GLU A 61 -3.01 4.52 -8.80
C GLU A 61 -1.66 4.47 -9.52
N GLU A 62 -0.73 5.37 -9.17
CA GLU A 62 0.65 5.33 -9.68
C GLU A 62 1.31 3.97 -9.39
N PHE A 63 1.11 3.43 -8.18
CA PHE A 63 1.64 2.11 -7.80
C PHE A 63 1.05 0.98 -8.64
N TRP A 64 -0.24 1.02 -8.94
CA TRP A 64 -0.87 0.05 -9.83
C TRP A 64 -0.21 0.05 -11.21
N TRP A 65 -0.09 1.23 -11.82
CA TRP A 65 0.44 1.37 -13.18
C TRP A 65 1.95 1.09 -13.28
N GLU A 66 2.74 1.48 -12.29
CA GLU A 66 4.20 1.31 -12.34
C GLU A 66 4.67 -0.08 -11.94
N TYR A 67 3.94 -0.79 -11.06
CA TYR A 67 4.46 -2.00 -10.43
C TYR A 67 3.54 -3.22 -10.46
N ALA A 68 2.21 -3.04 -10.36
CA ALA A 68 1.29 -4.14 -10.03
C ALA A 68 0.39 -4.63 -11.18
N ASN A 69 0.29 -3.88 -12.28
CA ASN A 69 -0.39 -4.26 -13.53
C ASN A 69 0.38 -5.31 -14.34
#